data_AF-A0A9X1X984-F1
#
_entry.id   AF-A0A9X1X984-F1
#
_cell.length_a   1.000
_cell.length_b   1.000
_cell.length_c   1.000
_cell.angle_alpha   90.00
_cell.angle_beta   90.00
_cell.angle_gamma   90.00
#
_symmetry.space_group_name_H-M   'P 1'
#
loop_
_entity.id
_entity.type
_entity.pdbx_description
1 polymer ?
#
loop_
_entity_poly.entity_id
_entity_poly.type
_entity_poly.pdbx_seq_one_letter_code
_entity_poly.pdbx_strand_id
1 'polypeptide(L)'
;MEQELTKSTRSRISVKEAIQQAKNWRDFIFSHVDSALSAKIPKAVYISRTDIQDLYKEMEGDPNLVGVRAYFTLKYPWTRKQKNHLKFVLVPVKNVPGYSHGKDILTVSPIKGDGDGDSDLYDFTKPCPDYCDTKSEMFGPSIYLPEAE
;
A
#
# COMPACT_ATOMS: atom_id res chain seq x y z
N MET A 1 25.03 16.72 -7.74
CA MET A 1 24.39 16.37 -6.46
C MET A 1 23.48 15.21 -6.77
N GLU A 2 23.89 13.99 -6.44
CA GLU A 2 23.04 12.81 -6.62
C GLU A 2 21.80 13.02 -5.75
N GLN A 3 20.61 13.06 -6.36
CA GLN A 3 19.41 13.40 -5.61
C GLN A 3 19.07 12.23 -4.68
N GLU A 4 18.97 12.51 -3.38
CA GLU A 4 18.54 11.55 -2.33
C GLU A 4 17.30 10.72 -2.73
N LEU A 5 16.45 11.25 -3.62
CA LEU A 5 15.26 10.59 -4.16
C LEU A 5 15.52 9.28 -4.92
N THR A 6 16.67 9.12 -5.57
CA THR A 6 16.98 7.90 -6.35
C THR A 6 17.80 6.87 -5.56
N LYS A 7 18.22 7.22 -4.34
CA LYS A 7 19.00 6.33 -3.49
C LYS A 7 18.15 5.17 -3.02
N SER A 8 18.70 3.95 -3.09
CA SER A 8 17.99 2.77 -2.60
C SER A 8 17.69 2.90 -1.11
N THR A 9 16.41 2.78 -0.74
CA THR A 9 15.93 2.73 0.65
C THR A 9 15.88 1.30 1.19
N ARG A 10 16.37 0.31 0.43
CA ARG A 10 16.31 -1.10 0.80
C ARG A 10 17.16 -1.38 2.05
N SER A 11 16.51 -1.91 3.08
CA SER A 11 17.17 -2.51 4.23
C SER A 11 16.74 -3.97 4.37
N ARG A 12 17.66 -4.85 4.77
CA ARG A 12 17.37 -6.25 5.08
C ARG A 12 17.30 -6.41 6.60
N ILE A 13 16.20 -6.97 7.09
CA ILE A 13 16.02 -7.33 8.50
C ILE A 13 15.98 -8.85 8.65
N SER A 14 16.21 -9.35 9.86
CA SER A 14 16.12 -10.79 10.14
C SER A 14 14.66 -11.28 10.10
N VAL A 15 14.45 -12.58 9.84
CA VAL A 15 13.11 -13.19 9.87
C VAL A 15 12.43 -12.99 11.22
N LYS A 16 13.17 -13.20 12.32
CA LYS A 16 12.68 -13.01 13.69
C LYS A 16 12.22 -11.56 13.92
N GLU A 17 13.01 -10.60 13.47
CA GLU A 17 12.68 -9.18 13.57
C GLU A 17 11.43 -8.84 12.75
N ALA A 18 11.33 -9.34 11.52
CA ALA A 18 10.16 -9.14 10.66
C ALA A 18 8.87 -9.67 11.30
N ILE A 19 8.90 -10.90 11.85
CA ILE A 19 7.76 -11.50 12.55
C ILE A 19 7.37 -10.67 13.76
N GLN A 20 8.34 -10.21 14.55
CA GLN A 20 8.08 -9.38 15.73
C GLN A 20 7.49 -8.02 15.34
N GLN A 21 8.00 -7.37 14.30
CA GLN A 21 7.45 -6.11 13.80
C GLN A 21 6.00 -6.28 13.31
N ALA A 22 5.71 -7.35 12.57
CA ALA A 22 4.36 -7.67 12.13
C ALA A 22 3.41 -7.93 13.32
N LYS A 23 3.88 -8.62 14.36
CA LYS A 23 3.13 -8.82 15.61
C LYS A 23 2.86 -7.48 16.32
N ASN A 24 3.88 -6.65 16.48
CA ASN A 24 3.75 -5.35 17.14
C ASN A 24 2.73 -4.45 16.43
N TRP A 25 2.71 -4.45 15.08
CA TRP A 25 1.70 -3.74 14.30
C TRP A 25 0.28 -4.22 14.60
N ARG A 26 0.06 -5.55 14.59
CA ARG A 26 -1.25 -6.13 14.88
C ARG A 26 -1.72 -5.75 16.29
N ASP A 27 -0.85 -5.96 17.28
CA ASP A 27 -1.16 -5.67 18.68
C ASP A 27 -1.50 -4.17 18.87
N PHE A 28 -0.72 -3.29 18.24
CA PHE A 28 -0.97 -1.84 18.25
C PHE A 28 -2.32 -1.49 17.62
N ILE A 29 -2.64 -1.97 16.42
CA ILE A 29 -3.91 -1.61 15.80
C ILE A 29 -5.10 -2.22 16.56
N PHE A 30 -5.00 -3.47 17.03
CA PHE A 30 -6.05 -4.09 17.84
C PHE A 30 -6.38 -3.30 19.12
N SER A 31 -5.42 -2.61 19.73
CA SER A 31 -5.69 -1.79 20.90
C SER A 31 -6.37 -0.44 20.58
N HIS A 32 -6.43 -0.05 19.30
CA HIS A 32 -6.94 1.25 18.85
C HIS A 32 -8.19 1.16 17.98
N VAL A 33 -8.58 -0.04 17.55
CA VAL A 33 -9.79 -0.26 16.76
C VAL A 33 -10.76 -1.16 17.49
N ASP A 34 -12.05 -0.95 17.23
CA ASP A 34 -13.10 -1.82 17.74
C ASP A 34 -12.81 -3.27 17.34
N SER A 35 -12.90 -4.18 18.30
CA SER A 35 -12.72 -5.61 18.11
C SER A 35 -13.62 -6.20 17.01
N ALA A 36 -14.80 -5.61 16.77
CA ALA A 36 -15.70 -5.97 15.67
C ALA A 36 -15.12 -5.64 14.27
N LEU A 37 -14.06 -4.84 14.21
CA LEU A 37 -13.35 -4.47 12.98
C LEU A 37 -12.00 -5.20 12.84
N SER A 38 -11.67 -6.11 13.76
CA SER A 38 -10.44 -6.90 13.78
C SER A 38 -10.12 -7.56 12.43
N ALA A 39 -11.12 -8.16 11.78
CA ALA A 39 -10.98 -8.81 10.48
C ALA A 39 -10.70 -7.84 9.30
N LYS A 40 -10.91 -6.54 9.50
CA LYS A 40 -10.72 -5.48 8.49
C LYS A 40 -9.38 -4.78 8.61
N ILE A 41 -8.59 -5.11 9.64
CA ILE A 41 -7.23 -4.61 9.80
C ILE A 41 -6.35 -5.25 8.74
N PRO A 42 -5.64 -4.46 7.92
CA PRO A 42 -4.73 -5.04 6.94
C PRO A 42 -3.52 -5.62 7.66
N LYS A 43 -3.29 -6.89 7.38
CA LYS A 43 -2.12 -7.62 7.85
C LYS A 43 -0.98 -7.58 6.84
N ALA A 44 -1.33 -7.62 5.56
CA ALA A 44 -0.43 -7.50 4.44
C ALA A 44 -1.21 -7.08 3.19
N VAL A 45 -0.47 -6.71 2.14
CA VAL A 45 -0.98 -6.50 0.80
C VAL A 45 -0.29 -7.47 -0.14
N TYR A 46 -1.07 -8.07 -1.04
CA TYR A 46 -0.52 -8.83 -2.14
C TYR A 46 -0.43 -7.94 -3.37
N ILE A 47 0.77 -7.85 -3.93
CA ILE A 47 1.05 -7.20 -5.22
C ILE A 47 1.62 -8.30 -6.11
N SER A 48 1.02 -8.50 -7.28
CA SER A 48 1.46 -9.58 -8.14
C SER A 48 2.81 -9.25 -8.78
N ARG A 49 3.55 -10.29 -9.20
CA ARG A 49 4.79 -10.09 -9.97
C ARG A 49 4.54 -9.27 -11.24
N THR A 50 3.42 -9.53 -11.92
CA THR A 50 3.03 -8.81 -13.14
C THR A 50 2.88 -7.32 -12.86
N ASP A 51 2.15 -6.95 -11.80
CA ASP A 51 1.95 -5.54 -11.42
C ASP A 51 3.28 -4.83 -11.14
N ILE A 52 4.21 -5.50 -10.44
CA ILE A 52 5.56 -4.96 -10.18
C ILE A 52 6.33 -4.74 -11.49
N GLN A 53 6.24 -5.70 -12.42
CA GLN A 53 6.95 -5.61 -13.70
C GLN A 53 6.38 -4.52 -14.60
N ASP A 54 5.07 -4.35 -14.63
CA ASP A 54 4.43 -3.34 -15.47
C ASP A 54 4.71 -1.93 -14.93
N LEU A 55 4.67 -1.75 -13.60
CA LEU A 55 5.08 -0.50 -12.96
C LEU A 55 6.56 -0.16 -13.24
N TYR A 56 7.44 -1.17 -13.23
CA TYR A 56 8.84 -0.97 -13.62
C TYR A 56 9.00 -0.51 -15.07
N LYS A 57 8.29 -1.14 -16.02
CA LYS A 57 8.35 -0.76 -17.44
C LYS A 57 7.86 0.66 -17.68
N GLU A 58 6.79 1.06 -16.99
CA GLU A 58 6.27 2.42 -17.06
C GLU A 58 7.32 3.45 -16.61
N MET A 59 8.00 3.16 -15.50
CA MET A 59 9.09 4.00 -14.98
C MET A 59 10.32 4.03 -15.90
N GLU A 60 10.68 2.92 -16.55
CA GLU A 60 11.75 2.93 -17.56
C GLU A 60 11.41 3.84 -18.76
N GLY A 61 10.13 4.06 -19.04
CA GLY A 61 9.66 4.91 -20.13
C GLY A 61 9.80 6.42 -19.88
N ASP A 62 9.85 6.88 -18.61
CA ASP A 62 10.07 8.30 -18.26
C ASP A 62 11.23 8.41 -17.25
N PRO A 63 12.41 8.93 -17.65
CA PRO A 63 13.57 9.06 -16.76
C PRO A 63 13.35 10.04 -15.61
N ASN A 64 12.25 10.81 -15.61
CA ASN A 64 11.89 11.66 -14.50
C ASN A 64 11.10 10.92 -13.42
N LEU A 65 10.58 9.72 -13.69
CA LEU A 65 9.95 8.87 -12.68
C LEU A 65 11.05 8.17 -11.88
N VAL A 66 11.16 8.53 -10.61
CA VAL A 66 12.28 8.13 -9.74
C VAL A 66 11.88 7.15 -8.65
N GLY A 67 10.58 6.90 -8.48
CA GLY A 67 10.09 6.01 -7.45
C GLY A 67 8.58 5.89 -7.46
N VAL A 68 8.08 5.20 -6.44
CA VAL A 68 6.66 4.98 -6.20
C VAL A 68 6.38 5.21 -4.73
N ARG A 69 5.29 5.92 -4.43
CA ARG A 69 4.81 6.18 -3.08
C ARG A 69 3.55 5.37 -2.84
N ALA A 70 3.46 4.73 -1.67
CA ALA A 70 2.25 4.02 -1.25
C ALA A 70 1.44 4.91 -0.29
N TYR A 71 0.16 5.12 -0.61
CA TYR A 71 -0.80 5.81 0.26
C TYR A 71 -1.81 4.84 0.83
N PHE A 72 -2.06 4.93 2.13
CA PHE A 72 -3.17 4.22 2.77
C PHE A 72 -4.50 4.93 2.46
N THR A 73 -5.52 4.18 2.02
CA THR A 73 -6.80 4.75 1.58
C THR A 73 -8.00 4.01 2.15
N LEU A 74 -9.10 4.75 2.30
CA LEU A 74 -10.41 4.24 2.69
C LEU A 74 -11.43 4.69 1.64
N LYS A 75 -12.34 3.78 1.25
CA LYS A 75 -13.36 4.08 0.24
C LYS A 75 -14.43 5.05 0.75
N TYR A 76 -14.74 5.00 2.04
CA TYR A 76 -15.82 5.76 2.67
C TYR A 76 -15.30 6.64 3.81
N PRO A 77 -15.99 7.77 4.09
CA PRO A 77 -15.66 8.60 5.24
C PRO A 77 -15.87 7.86 6.57
N TRP A 78 -15.34 8.43 7.65
CA TRP A 78 -15.39 7.86 9.00
C TRP A 78 -16.80 7.48 9.48
N THR A 79 -17.83 8.22 9.06
CA THR A 79 -19.24 7.93 9.38
C THR A 79 -19.72 6.57 8.87
N ARG A 80 -19.02 5.99 7.88
CA ARG A 80 -19.27 4.65 7.33
C ARG A 80 -18.08 3.71 7.52
N LYS A 81 -17.27 3.93 8.55
CA LYS A 81 -16.03 3.16 8.85
C LYS A 81 -16.21 1.64 8.82
N GLN A 82 -17.37 1.13 9.23
CA GLN A 82 -17.65 -0.30 9.21
C GLN A 82 -17.70 -0.90 7.80
N LYS A 83 -17.89 -0.10 6.74
CA LYS A 83 -17.88 -0.56 5.34
C LYS A 83 -16.51 -0.46 4.69
N ASN A 84 -15.51 0.08 5.39
CA ASN A 84 -14.19 0.26 4.84
C ASN A 84 -13.34 -1.01 4.98
N HIS A 85 -12.48 -1.18 3.99
CA HIS A 85 -11.29 -2.01 4.05
C HIS A 85 -10.11 -1.07 3.79
N LEU A 86 -9.07 -1.15 4.62
CA LEU A 86 -7.87 -0.36 4.38
C LEU A 86 -7.19 -0.91 3.13
N LYS A 87 -7.01 -0.02 2.15
CA LYS A 87 -6.35 -0.30 0.88
C LYS A 87 -5.10 0.57 0.77
N PHE A 88 -4.29 0.30 -0.23
CA PHE A 88 -3.21 1.18 -0.59
C PHE A 88 -3.25 1.48 -2.08
N VAL A 89 -2.77 2.66 -2.42
CA VAL A 89 -2.60 3.07 -3.81
C VAL A 89 -1.13 3.37 -4.02
N LEU A 90 -0.57 2.82 -5.09
CA LEU A 90 0.79 3.12 -5.53
C LEU A 90 0.73 4.29 -6.51
N VAL A 91 1.59 5.28 -6.29
CA VAL A 91 1.61 6.54 -7.01
C VAL A 91 3.02 6.82 -7.52
N PRO A 92 3.23 6.96 -8.83
CA PRO A 92 4.53 7.31 -9.38
C PRO A 92 5.02 8.67 -8.84
N VAL A 93 6.32 8.75 -8.55
CA VAL A 93 6.97 9.97 -8.04
C VAL A 93 7.90 10.50 -9.11
N LYS A 94 7.64 11.73 -9.56
CA LYS A 94 8.47 12.46 -10.49
C LYS A 94 9.50 13.32 -9.75
N ASN A 95 10.72 13.30 -10.24
CA ASN A 95 11.72 14.28 -9.85
C ASN A 95 11.39 15.66 -10.45
N VAL A 96 11.35 16.69 -9.62
CA VAL A 96 11.09 18.07 -10.04
C VAL A 96 12.22 18.98 -9.53
N PRO A 97 12.90 19.74 -10.40
CA PRO A 97 13.92 20.68 -9.98
C PRO A 97 13.38 21.67 -8.93
N GLY A 98 14.12 21.83 -7.84
CA GLY A 98 13.70 22.68 -6.72
C GLY A 98 12.71 22.03 -5.73
N TYR A 99 12.34 20.76 -5.93
CA TYR A 99 11.47 20.02 -5.01
C TYR A 99 12.12 18.70 -4.54
N SER A 100 12.73 18.73 -3.36
CA SER A 100 13.58 17.65 -2.82
C SER A 100 12.86 16.35 -2.46
N HIS A 101 11.53 16.35 -2.37
CA HIS A 101 10.75 15.18 -1.97
C HIS A 101 10.06 14.48 -3.14
N GLY A 102 10.25 14.97 -4.37
CA GLY A 102 9.58 14.45 -5.56
C GLY A 102 8.09 14.73 -5.54
N LYS A 103 7.51 14.92 -6.73
CA LYS A 103 6.09 15.24 -6.91
C LYS A 103 5.33 13.99 -7.32
N ASP A 104 4.22 13.72 -6.64
CA ASP A 104 3.32 12.64 -7.03
C ASP A 104 2.64 12.96 -8.37
N ILE A 105 2.57 11.96 -9.26
CA ILE A 105 1.78 12.06 -10.48
C ILE A 105 0.40 11.48 -10.19
N LEU A 106 -0.62 12.35 -10.20
CA LEU A 106 -2.01 11.98 -9.91
C LEU A 106 -2.87 11.85 -11.18
N THR A 107 -2.37 12.31 -12.31
CA THR A 107 -3.10 12.39 -13.58
C THR A 107 -2.13 12.28 -14.75
N VAL A 108 -2.43 11.41 -15.71
CA VAL A 108 -1.77 11.44 -17.02
C VAL A 108 -2.32 12.64 -17.79
N SER A 109 -1.48 13.31 -18.56
CA SER A 109 -2.03 14.18 -19.60
C SER A 109 -2.86 13.30 -20.53
N PRO A 110 -4.14 13.62 -20.80
CA PRO A 110 -5.01 12.75 -21.56
C PRO A 110 -4.37 12.52 -22.93
N ILE A 111 -4.17 11.25 -23.28
CA ILE A 111 -4.10 10.88 -24.69
C ILE A 111 -5.44 11.36 -25.26
N LYS A 112 -5.39 12.26 -26.25
CA LYS A 112 -6.59 12.90 -26.81
C LYS A 112 -7.64 11.84 -27.20
N GLY A 113 -8.79 11.86 -26.52
CA GLY A 113 -9.90 10.91 -26.66
C GLY A 113 -9.74 9.77 -25.65
N ASP A 114 -10.45 9.72 -24.53
CA ASP A 114 -11.88 9.96 -24.33
C ASP A 114 -12.16 10.54 -22.92
N GLY A 115 -13.42 10.92 -22.68
CA GLY A 115 -13.89 11.64 -21.49
C GLY A 115 -13.61 10.97 -20.13
N ASP A 116 -13.51 11.83 -19.12
CA ASP A 116 -13.08 11.61 -17.73
C ASP A 116 -11.62 11.17 -17.57
N GLY A 117 -10.82 12.09 -17.00
CA GLY A 117 -9.37 11.94 -16.86
C GLY A 117 -8.99 10.73 -16.02
N ASP A 118 -8.37 9.75 -16.66
CA ASP A 118 -7.75 8.61 -16.02
C ASP A 118 -6.65 9.10 -15.06
N SER A 119 -6.71 8.64 -13.81
CA SER A 119 -5.69 8.89 -12.80
C SER A 119 -4.56 7.86 -12.90
N ASP A 120 -3.30 8.26 -12.75
CA ASP A 120 -2.12 7.35 -12.59
C ASP A 120 -2.08 6.73 -11.17
N LEU A 121 -3.24 6.57 -10.54
CA LEU A 121 -3.41 6.02 -9.22
C LEU A 121 -3.75 4.54 -9.37
N TYR A 122 -2.77 3.69 -9.06
CA TYR A 122 -2.95 2.25 -9.18
C TYR A 122 -3.27 1.62 -7.81
N ASP A 123 -4.45 1.01 -7.69
CA ASP A 123 -4.73 0.08 -6.58
C ASP A 123 -4.26 -1.33 -6.96
N PHE A 124 -2.97 -1.58 -6.81
CA PHE A 124 -2.40 -2.93 -6.93
C PHE A 124 -2.60 -3.78 -5.67
N THR A 125 -3.30 -3.25 -4.67
CA THR A 125 -3.37 -3.90 -3.36
C THR A 125 -4.66 -4.68 -3.23
N LYS A 126 -4.54 -6.00 -3.42
CA LYS A 126 -5.56 -6.89 -2.88
C LYS A 126 -5.27 -7.03 -1.38
N PRO A 127 -6.15 -6.54 -0.50
CA PRO A 127 -5.92 -6.69 0.92
C PRO A 127 -5.89 -8.19 1.21
N CYS A 128 -5.05 -8.57 2.16
CA CYS A 128 -4.82 -9.96 2.45
C CYS A 128 -6.06 -10.84 2.76
N PRO A 129 -7.20 -10.36 3.29
CA PRO A 129 -8.36 -11.24 3.52
C PRO A 129 -8.76 -12.11 2.32
N ASP A 130 -8.51 -11.66 1.09
CA ASP A 130 -8.87 -12.41 -0.12
C ASP A 130 -7.75 -13.34 -0.64
N TYR A 131 -6.47 -13.06 -0.32
CA TYR A 131 -5.30 -13.75 -0.91
C TYR A 131 -4.17 -14.05 0.09
N CYS A 132 -4.44 -14.05 1.39
CA CYS A 132 -3.40 -14.25 2.38
C CYS A 132 -2.98 -15.71 2.52
N ASP A 133 -1.68 -15.89 2.73
CA ASP A 133 -1.17 -17.10 3.36
C ASP A 133 -1.50 -17.07 4.86
N THR A 134 -2.66 -17.64 5.21
CA THR A 134 -3.13 -17.73 6.60
C THR A 134 -2.26 -18.63 7.47
N LYS A 135 -1.34 -19.41 6.87
CA LYS A 135 -0.39 -20.27 7.58
C LYS A 135 0.95 -19.59 7.84
N SER A 136 1.17 -18.40 7.27
CA SER A 136 2.40 -17.63 7.50
C SER A 136 2.52 -17.21 8.97
N GLU A 137 3.71 -17.36 9.55
CA GLU A 137 4.03 -16.81 10.89
C GLU A 137 3.83 -15.29 10.95
N MET A 138 3.92 -14.61 9.80
CA MET A 138 3.65 -13.19 9.66
C MET A 138 2.17 -12.85 9.72
N PHE A 139 1.26 -13.79 9.40
CA PHE A 139 -0.19 -13.55 9.41
C PHE A 139 -0.77 -13.51 10.83
N GLY A 140 -0.24 -14.37 11.70
CA GLY A 140 -0.69 -14.53 13.09
C GLY A 140 -2.14 -15.04 13.22
N PRO A 141 -2.56 -15.49 14.41
CA PRO A 141 -3.94 -15.93 14.64
C PRO A 141 -4.94 -14.80 14.36
N SER A 142 -6.07 -15.14 13.72
CA SER A 142 -7.27 -14.31 13.80
C SER A 142 -7.83 -14.50 15.21
N ILE A 143 -7.90 -13.43 16.01
CA ILE A 143 -8.60 -13.53 17.29
C ILE A 143 -10.09 -13.60 16.94
N TYR A 144 -10.62 -14.80 16.79
CA TYR A 144 -12.07 -15.03 16.83
C TYR A 144 -12.49 -14.70 18.26
N LEU A 145 -13.22 -13.61 18.44
CA LEU A 145 -14.01 -13.46 19.66
C LEU A 145 -15.19 -14.44 19.54
N PRO A 146 -15.43 -15.31 20.53
CA PRO A 146 -16.63 -16.13 20.54
C PRO A 146 -17.85 -15.21 20.51
N GLU A 147 -18.89 -15.60 19.75
CA GLU A 147 -20.15 -14.89 19.69
C GLU A 147 -20.67 -14.69 21.12
N ALA A 148 -20.98 -13.44 21.47
CA ALA A 148 -21.63 -13.14 22.74
C ALA A 148 -23.03 -13.75 22.72
N GLU A 149 -23.30 -14.66 23.66
CA GLU A 149 -24.65 -15.15 24.00
C GLU A 149 -25.56 -14.01 24.50
#